data_AF-A0A7V7CSH7-F1
#
_entry.id   AF-A0A7V7CSH7-F1
#
_cell.length_a   1.000
_cell.length_b   1.000
_cell.length_c   1.000
_cell.angle_alpha   90.00
_cell.angle_beta   90.00
_cell.angle_gamma   90.00
#
_symmetry.space_group_name_H-M   'P 1'
#
loop_
_entity.id
_entity.type
_entity.pdbx_description
1 polymer ?
#
loop_
_entity_poly.entity_id
_entity_poly.type
_entity_poly.pdbx_seq_one_letter_code
_entity_poly.pdbx_strand_id
1 'polypeptide(L)' 'MIAQLSVYPIGEGTSLGRFVRKGVAVIQQSGYKYEVGGMSTSIEVPDLD' A
#
# COMPACT_ATOMS: atom_id res chain seq x y z
N MET A 1 2.12 -11.67 10.68
CA MET A 1 3.30 -10.87 10.28
C MET A 1 2.84 -9.47 9.92
N ILE A 2 3.65 -8.44 10.18
CA ILE A 2 3.34 -7.06 9.76
C ILE A 2 4.35 -6.67 8.68
N ALA A 3 3.84 -6.23 7.53
CA ALA A 3 4.62 -5.71 6.42
C ALA A 3 4.27 -4.24 6.17
N GLN A 4 5.20 -3.47 5.61
CA GLN A 4 4.96 -2.10 5.16
C GLN A 4 5.19 -2.00 3.66
N LEU A 5 4.23 -1.39 2.97
CA LEU A 5 4.28 -1.13 1.54
C LEU A 5 4.34 0.38 1.28
N SER A 6 5.34 0.80 0.53
CA SER A 6 5.45 2.15 -0.03
C SER A 6 5.70 2.07 -1.53
N VAL A 7 4.88 2.78 -2.30
CA VAL A 7 4.95 2.80 -3.77
C VAL A 7 5.46 4.16 -4.22
N TYR A 8 6.55 4.16 -5.00
CA TYR A 8 7.20 5.36 -5.53
C TYR A 8 7.16 5.34 -7.06
N PRO A 9 6.13 5.92 -7.69
CA PRO A 9 6.09 6.08 -9.14
C PRO A 9 7.20 7.01 -9.61
N ILE A 10 8.02 6.55 -10.55
CA ILE A 10 9.12 7.33 -11.12
C ILE A 10 8.63 8.03 -12.41
N GLY A 11 8.91 9.33 -12.55
CA GLY A 11 8.58 10.11 -13.75
C GLY A 11 7.18 10.73 -13.79
N GLU A 12 6.40 10.65 -12.71
CA GLU A 12 4.96 10.98 -12.69
C GLU A 12 4.61 12.35 -12.07
N GLY A 13 5.62 13.18 -11.77
CA GLY A 13 5.48 14.48 -11.11
C GLY A 13 5.33 14.37 -9.59
N THR A 14 4.78 15.41 -8.96
CA THR A 14 4.71 15.54 -7.48
C THR A 14 3.40 15.02 -6.88
N SER A 15 2.31 15.05 -7.62
CA SER A 15 1.02 14.52 -7.16
C SER A 15 0.92 13.05 -7.51
N LEU A 16 1.08 12.17 -6.52
CA LEU A 16 1.17 10.72 -6.72
C LEU A 16 -0.04 9.94 -6.23
N GLY A 17 -1.02 10.60 -5.58
CA GLY A 17 -2.14 9.94 -4.92
C GLY A 17 -2.98 9.01 -5.81
N ARG A 18 -3.06 9.31 -7.12
CA ARG A 18 -3.73 8.45 -8.12
C ARG A 18 -3.10 7.06 -8.26
N PHE A 19 -1.78 6.94 -8.05
CA PHE A 19 -1.06 5.67 -8.09
C PHE A 19 -1.14 4.94 -6.76
N VAL A 20 -0.93 5.67 -5.66
CA VAL A 20 -1.05 5.11 -4.31
C VAL A 20 -2.44 4.50 -4.09
N ARG A 21 -3.51 5.17 -4.55
CA ARG A 21 -4.88 4.65 -4.50
C ARG A 21 -5.04 3.30 -5.20
N LYS A 22 -4.34 3.06 -6.32
CA LYS A 22 -4.39 1.76 -7.02
C LYS A 22 -3.75 0.66 -6.17
N GLY A 23 -2.61 0.93 -5.54
CA GLY A 23 -1.97 -0.03 -4.62
C GLY A 23 -2.84 -0.36 -3.41
N VAL A 24 -3.44 0.67 -2.78
CA VAL A 24 -4.35 0.48 -1.64
C VAL A 24 -5.59 -0.33 -2.05
N ALA A 25 -6.12 -0.14 -3.26
CA ALA A 25 -7.26 -0.91 -3.75
C ALA A 25 -6.96 -2.42 -3.84
N VAL A 26 -5.73 -2.81 -4.19
CA VAL A 26 -5.32 -4.23 -4.21
C VAL A 26 -5.27 -4.81 -2.80
N ILE A 27 -4.73 -4.07 -1.84
CA ILE A 27 -4.68 -4.50 -0.42
C ILE A 27 -6.10 -4.63 0.14
N GLN A 28 -6.98 -3.70 -0.19
CA GLN A 28 -8.37 -3.77 0.24
C GLN A 28 -9.09 -5.00 -0.33
N GLN A 29 -8.79 -5.38 -1.57
CA GLN A 29 -9.36 -6.57 -2.21
C GLN A 29 -8.83 -7.88 -1.61
N SER A 30 -7.66 -7.88 -0.97
CA SER A 30 -7.11 -9.09 -0.32
C SER A 30 -7.83 -9.46 0.97
N GLY A 31 -8.61 -8.54 1.56
CA GLY A 31 -9.33 -8.76 2.82
C GLY A 31 -8.44 -8.79 4.07
N TYR A 32 -7.14 -8.50 3.93
CA TYR A 32 -6.24 -8.41 5.07
C TYR A 32 -6.49 -7.13 5.87
N LYS A 33 -6.15 -7.16 7.15
CA LYS A 33 -6.18 -5.96 7.97
C LYS A 33 -5.03 -5.05 7.54
N TYR A 34 -5.34 -3.80 7.25
CA TYR A 34 -4.37 -2.81 6.82
C TYR A 34 -4.66 -1.43 7.41
N GLU A 35 -3.63 -0.59 7.44
CA GLU A 35 -3.69 0.80 7.88
C GLU A 35 -2.88 1.69 6.93
N VAL A 36 -3.51 2.74 6.40
CA VAL A 36 -2.84 3.71 5.52
C VAL A 36 -2.24 4.81 6.38
N GLY A 37 -0.91 4.88 6.40
CA GLY A 37 -0.14 5.96 7.04
C GLY A 37 0.32 7.03 6.05
N GLY A 38 0.88 8.11 6.58
CA GLY A 38 1.39 9.22 5.76
C GLY A 38 2.62 8.87 4.92
N MET A 39 3.39 7.85 5.34
CA MET A 39 4.67 7.45 4.70
C MET A 39 4.60 6.07 4.03
N SER A 40 3.71 5.20 4.51
CA SER A 40 3.58 3.81 4.08
C SER A 40 2.20 3.26 4.43
N THR A 41 1.84 2.12 3.84
CA THR A 41 0.67 1.34 4.24
C THR A 41 1.14 0.11 5.00
N SER A 42 0.67 -0.08 6.23
CA SER A 42 0.94 -1.27 7.05
C SER A 42 -0.11 -2.33 6.79
N ILE A 43 0.31 -3.60 6.68
CA ILE A 43 -0.58 -4.73 6.36
C ILE A 43 -0.24 -5.89 7.29
N GLU A 44 -1.26 -6.51 7.88
CA GLU A 44 -1.14 -7.69 8.72
C GLU A 44 -1.53 -8.93 7.90
N VAL A 45 -0.55 -9.80 7.65
CA VAL A 45 -0.69 -11.01 6.83
C VAL A 45 -0.34 -12.27 7.66
N PRO A 46 -0.97 -13.43 7.38
CA PRO A 46 -0.69 -14.66 8.13
C PRO A 46 0.75 -15.16 7.93
N ASP A 47 1.24 -15.09 6.69
CA ASP A 47 2.55 -15.59 6.24
C ASP A 47 3.06 -14.76 5.04
N LEU A 48 4.15 -15.20 4.41
CA LEU A 48 4.85 -14.49 3.33
C LEU A 48 4.68 -15.19 1.96
N ASP A 49 3.88 -16.26 1.90
CA ASP A 49 3.70 -17.06 0.68
C ASP A 49 2.78 -16.39 -0.36
#